data_AF-A0A3N0F578-F1
#
_entry.id   AF-A0A3N0F578-F1
#
_cell.length_a   1.000
_cell.length_b   1.000
_cell.length_c   1.000
_cell.angle_alpha   90.00
_cell.angle_beta   90.00
_cell.angle_gamma   90.00
#
_symmetry.space_group_name_H-M   'P 1'
#
loop_
_entity.id
_entity.type
_entity.pdbx_description
1 polymer ?
#
loop_
_entity_poly.entity_id
_entity_poly.type
_entity_poly.pdbx_seq_one_letter_code
_entity_poly.pdbx_strand_id
1 'polypeptide(L)'
;MKIIIKYWFLSMLVLLGVSCDSKGEKVRIVLLPDTQTYAEKYPEILHAQLEWIAGNAGKTDLVIQQGDLTQNNSKKEWETVQRAFRILDGKVPYVVAVGNHDMGSAPGKFADVRNTTLFNEYFPYSRMSKLPGFGGSFEPDAMDNTWYTFQTGNVKWLVLSLEFGPRDKVLDRAGKIVEEHTDHLVIINTHSYMYSDNTRQGDGDNWRPQGYGIGKDTGEDAVNDGEDIWQKLVKRYPNIRFVFSGHVLHSGVGTLVSINDEGYPVYQMLANYQEGVQGSEKGGNGWLRILDMDLNKGTIEVSTYSPYLGTYMEDPAHHFRIKNVFFAPGEQ
;
A
#
# COMPACT_ATOMS: atom_id res chain seq x y z
N MET A 1 -44.54 71.33 -17.19
CA MET A 1 -45.06 70.10 -16.53
C MET A 1 -44.53 68.89 -17.30
N LYS A 2 -43.39 68.32 -16.88
CA LYS A 2 -42.86 67.04 -17.38
C LYS A 2 -42.18 66.35 -16.20
N ILE A 3 -42.81 65.31 -15.68
CA ILE A 3 -42.30 64.45 -14.61
C ILE A 3 -41.51 63.33 -15.31
N ILE A 4 -40.21 63.20 -15.00
CA ILE A 4 -39.38 62.09 -15.46
C ILE A 4 -39.33 61.07 -14.32
N ILE A 5 -40.00 59.93 -14.50
CA ILE A 5 -39.93 58.78 -13.61
C ILE A 5 -38.70 57.95 -14.02
N LYS A 6 -37.69 57.86 -13.15
CA LYS A 6 -36.57 56.92 -13.29
C LYS A 6 -36.92 55.61 -12.59
N TYR A 7 -37.11 54.54 -13.37
CA TYR A 7 -37.19 53.19 -12.84
C TYR A 7 -35.79 52.70 -12.45
N TRP A 8 -35.63 52.28 -11.21
CA TRP A 8 -34.46 51.52 -10.75
C TRP A 8 -34.76 50.03 -10.91
N PHE A 9 -34.03 49.35 -11.78
CA PHE A 9 -33.98 47.89 -11.82
C PHE A 9 -33.00 47.41 -10.74
N LEU A 10 -33.53 46.73 -9.71
CA LEU A 10 -32.71 46.04 -8.72
C LEU A 10 -32.43 44.63 -9.23
N SER A 11 -31.21 44.38 -9.71
CA SER A 11 -30.75 43.03 -10.08
C SER A 11 -30.44 42.25 -8.82
N MET A 12 -31.32 41.31 -8.47
CA MET A 12 -31.13 40.38 -7.36
C MET A 12 -30.11 39.31 -7.80
N LEU A 13 -28.86 39.45 -7.34
CA LEU A 13 -27.81 38.46 -7.56
C LEU A 13 -28.10 37.25 -6.66
N VAL A 14 -28.64 36.17 -7.23
CA VAL A 14 -28.78 34.90 -6.54
C VAL A 14 -27.42 34.21 -6.54
N LEU A 15 -26.69 34.32 -5.43
CA LEU A 15 -25.51 33.51 -5.14
C LEU A 15 -25.98 32.08 -4.83
N LEU A 16 -26.05 31.25 -5.87
CA LEU A 16 -26.10 29.80 -5.70
C LEU A 16 -24.75 29.35 -5.14
N GLY A 17 -24.71 29.15 -3.82
CA GLY A 17 -23.59 28.47 -3.18
C GLY A 17 -23.52 27.04 -3.69
N VAL A 18 -22.60 26.79 -4.63
CA VAL A 18 -22.16 25.44 -4.94
C VAL A 18 -21.42 24.97 -3.69
N SER A 19 -22.07 24.12 -2.90
CA SER A 19 -21.37 23.33 -1.89
C SER A 19 -20.39 22.44 -2.65
N CYS A 20 -19.13 22.87 -2.78
CA CYS A 20 -18.04 21.98 -3.18
C CYS A 20 -18.04 20.82 -2.19
N ASP A 21 -18.47 19.65 -2.67
CA ASP A 21 -18.43 18.43 -1.90
C ASP A 21 -16.95 18.06 -1.70
N SER A 22 -16.41 18.36 -0.52
CA SER A 22 -14.97 18.22 -0.21
C SER A 22 -14.48 16.76 -0.17
N LYS A 23 -15.35 15.79 -0.48
CA LYS A 23 -14.99 14.37 -0.51
C LYS A 23 -14.02 14.03 -1.65
N GLY A 24 -14.05 14.75 -2.77
CA GLY A 24 -13.11 14.51 -3.88
C GLY A 24 -11.67 14.93 -3.59
N GLU A 25 -11.41 15.61 -2.48
CA GLU A 25 -10.13 16.29 -2.22
C GLU A 25 -9.31 15.61 -1.13
N LYS A 26 -9.83 14.52 -0.57
CA LYS A 26 -9.18 13.74 0.47
C LYS A 26 -9.07 12.29 0.06
N VAL A 27 -7.98 11.65 0.45
CA VAL A 27 -7.73 10.23 0.22
C VAL A 27 -7.34 9.60 1.54
N ARG A 28 -7.97 8.50 1.91
CA ARG A 28 -7.53 7.66 3.02
C ARG A 28 -7.06 6.32 2.49
N ILE A 29 -5.77 6.06 2.68
CA ILE A 29 -5.17 4.76 2.44
C ILE A 29 -4.86 4.12 3.79
N VAL A 30 -5.26 2.86 3.97
CA VAL A 30 -4.91 2.06 5.14
C VAL A 30 -3.87 1.02 4.72
N LEU A 31 -2.69 1.07 5.31
CA LEU A 31 -1.67 0.03 5.18
C LEU A 31 -1.87 -1.03 6.25
N LEU A 32 -1.86 -2.28 5.81
CA LEU A 32 -2.04 -3.47 6.65
C LEU A 32 -0.81 -4.37 6.52
N PRO A 33 0.25 -4.12 7.31
CA PRO A 33 1.48 -4.89 7.24
C PRO A 33 1.42 -6.20 8.03
N ASP A 34 2.15 -7.20 7.53
CA ASP A 34 2.64 -8.35 8.30
C ASP A 34 1.60 -8.97 9.26
N THR A 35 0.46 -9.37 8.71
CA THR A 35 -0.67 -9.89 9.50
C THR A 35 -0.48 -11.32 9.99
N GLN A 36 0.62 -11.95 9.60
CA GLN A 36 0.90 -13.37 9.79
C GLN A 36 0.77 -13.88 11.22
N THR A 37 1.27 -13.14 12.21
CA THR A 37 1.16 -13.61 13.60
C THR A 37 -0.29 -13.61 14.08
N TYR A 38 -1.11 -12.67 13.61
CA TYR A 38 -2.54 -12.67 13.91
C TYR A 38 -3.25 -13.85 13.25
N ALA A 39 -2.93 -14.15 11.98
CA ALA A 39 -3.48 -15.31 11.30
C ALA A 39 -3.13 -16.64 11.99
N GLU A 40 -1.92 -16.75 12.54
CA GLU A 40 -1.43 -17.95 13.22
C GLU A 40 -2.02 -18.12 14.63
N LYS A 41 -1.92 -17.07 15.47
CA LYS A 41 -2.12 -17.17 16.93
C LYS A 41 -3.28 -16.34 17.46
N TYR A 42 -3.62 -15.23 16.80
CA TYR A 42 -4.57 -14.23 17.32
C TYR A 42 -5.62 -13.82 16.25
N PRO A 43 -6.42 -14.77 15.73
CA PRO A 43 -7.35 -14.50 14.62
C PRO A 43 -8.39 -13.43 14.94
N GLU A 44 -8.72 -13.23 16.22
CA GLU A 44 -9.59 -12.15 16.70
C GLU A 44 -8.99 -10.76 16.48
N ILE A 45 -7.66 -10.62 16.52
CA ILE A 45 -6.96 -9.36 16.28
C ILE A 45 -7.00 -9.02 14.78
N LEU A 46 -6.74 -10.01 13.92
CA LEU A 46 -6.92 -9.86 12.48
C LEU A 46 -8.36 -9.47 12.16
N HIS A 47 -9.34 -10.18 12.73
CA HIS A 47 -10.75 -9.89 12.52
C HIS A 47 -11.12 -8.45 12.93
N ALA A 48 -10.63 -7.99 14.09
CA ALA A 48 -10.87 -6.62 14.57
C ALA A 48 -10.33 -5.56 13.59
N GLN A 49 -9.17 -5.81 12.97
CA GLN A 49 -8.63 -4.90 11.94
C GLN A 49 -9.59 -4.79 10.74
N LEU A 50 -10.00 -5.92 10.18
CA LEU A 50 -10.84 -5.95 8.98
C LEU A 50 -12.28 -5.47 9.26
N GLU A 51 -12.83 -5.75 10.45
CA GLU A 51 -14.13 -5.21 10.87
C GLU A 51 -14.11 -3.69 11.02
N TRP A 52 -13.05 -3.14 11.63
CA TRP A 52 -12.92 -1.70 11.78
C TRP A 52 -12.80 -1.00 10.43
N ILE A 53 -12.00 -1.57 9.51
CA ILE A 53 -11.89 -1.06 8.14
C ILE A 53 -13.26 -1.06 7.46
N ALA A 54 -13.99 -2.18 7.54
CA ALA A 54 -15.35 -2.26 6.96
C ALA A 54 -16.33 -1.27 7.61
N GLY A 55 -16.23 -1.04 8.92
CA GLY A 55 -17.01 -0.01 9.63
C GLY A 55 -16.65 1.42 9.21
N ASN A 56 -15.47 1.62 8.64
CA ASN A 56 -14.98 2.90 8.12
C ASN A 56 -14.98 2.96 6.57
N ALA A 57 -15.75 2.09 5.90
CA ALA A 57 -15.76 1.99 4.44
C ALA A 57 -16.05 3.33 3.74
N GLY A 58 -17.00 4.12 4.24
CA GLY A 58 -17.33 5.43 3.65
C GLY A 58 -16.26 6.52 3.81
N LYS A 59 -15.13 6.20 4.46
CA LYS A 59 -13.99 7.09 4.67
C LYS A 59 -12.67 6.48 4.16
N THR A 60 -12.66 5.23 3.68
CA THR A 60 -11.44 4.50 3.31
C THR A 60 -11.49 4.22 1.82
N ASP A 61 -10.56 4.81 1.06
CA ASP A 61 -10.53 4.67 -0.39
C ASP A 61 -9.84 3.36 -0.81
N LEU A 62 -8.79 2.97 -0.09
CA LEU A 62 -8.01 1.77 -0.41
C LEU A 62 -7.35 1.16 0.84
N VAL A 63 -7.34 -0.16 0.89
CA VAL A 63 -6.47 -0.93 1.79
C VAL A 63 -5.31 -1.54 1.00
N ILE A 64 -4.10 -1.38 1.51
CA ILE A 64 -2.88 -1.98 0.93
C ILE A 64 -2.30 -2.95 1.95
N GLN A 65 -2.45 -4.24 1.71
CA GLN A 65 -1.79 -5.29 2.48
C GLN A 65 -0.36 -5.48 1.93
N GLN A 66 0.63 -5.55 2.82
CA GLN A 66 2.04 -5.39 2.47
C GLN A 66 2.86 -6.70 2.47
N GLY A 67 2.22 -7.86 2.26
CA GLY A 67 2.86 -9.18 2.33
C GLY A 67 2.85 -9.79 3.73
N ASP A 68 3.25 -11.06 3.83
CA ASP A 68 3.23 -11.86 5.06
C ASP A 68 1.81 -11.93 5.64
N LEU A 69 0.90 -12.47 4.83
CA LEU A 69 -0.47 -12.76 5.22
C LEU A 69 -0.53 -13.94 6.21
N THR A 70 0.36 -14.91 6.04
CA THR A 70 0.45 -16.16 6.82
C THR A 70 1.83 -16.31 7.44
N GLN A 71 1.94 -17.03 8.56
CA GLN A 71 3.23 -17.24 9.25
C GLN A 71 3.96 -18.46 8.70
N ASN A 72 3.22 -19.52 8.39
CA ASN A 72 3.76 -20.82 8.04
C ASN A 72 3.31 -21.27 6.65
N ASN A 73 2.67 -20.42 5.84
CA ASN A 73 2.06 -20.81 4.58
C ASN A 73 1.13 -22.03 4.75
N SER A 74 0.37 -22.06 5.85
CA SER A 74 -0.45 -23.22 6.22
C SER A 74 -1.90 -23.04 5.79
N LYS A 75 -2.58 -24.14 5.43
CA LYS A 75 -3.99 -24.12 5.03
C LYS A 75 -4.88 -23.42 6.07
N LYS A 76 -4.64 -23.69 7.36
CA LYS A 76 -5.42 -23.13 8.47
C LYS A 76 -5.27 -21.60 8.56
N GLU A 77 -4.07 -21.09 8.35
CA GLU A 77 -3.81 -19.65 8.34
C GLU A 77 -4.47 -19.00 7.12
N TRP A 78 -4.31 -19.59 5.93
CA TRP A 78 -4.97 -19.09 4.72
C TRP A 78 -6.49 -19.05 4.82
N GLU A 79 -7.12 -20.07 5.41
CA GLU A 79 -8.56 -20.07 5.70
C GLU A 79 -8.95 -18.92 6.65
N THR A 80 -8.10 -18.61 7.64
CA THR A 80 -8.31 -17.52 8.59
C THR A 80 -8.19 -16.16 7.89
N VAL A 81 -7.12 -15.97 7.12
CA VAL A 81 -6.88 -14.77 6.32
C VAL A 81 -8.03 -14.52 5.34
N GLN A 82 -8.41 -15.52 4.54
CA GLN A 82 -9.47 -15.37 3.54
C GLN A 82 -10.81 -15.00 4.18
N ARG A 83 -11.16 -15.62 5.33
CA ARG A 83 -12.38 -15.26 6.07
C ARG A 83 -12.36 -13.81 6.53
N ALA A 84 -11.24 -13.34 7.06
CA ALA A 84 -11.10 -11.96 7.51
C ALA A 84 -11.20 -10.96 6.35
N PHE A 85 -10.49 -11.18 5.25
CA PHE A 85 -10.51 -10.27 4.09
C PHE A 85 -11.86 -10.22 3.38
N ARG A 86 -12.63 -11.31 3.38
CA ARG A 86 -14.01 -11.33 2.85
C ARG A 86 -14.96 -10.34 3.51
N ILE A 87 -14.64 -9.83 4.71
CA ILE A 87 -15.42 -8.77 5.37
C ILE A 87 -15.42 -7.47 4.55
N LEU A 88 -14.37 -7.23 3.76
CA LEU A 88 -14.20 -6.05 2.91
C LEU A 88 -14.86 -6.18 1.54
N ASP A 89 -15.21 -7.40 1.11
CA ASP A 89 -15.78 -7.64 -0.23
C ASP A 89 -17.05 -6.80 -0.41
N GLY A 90 -17.07 -5.97 -1.47
CA GLY A 90 -18.18 -5.05 -1.77
C GLY A 90 -18.27 -3.81 -0.88
N LYS A 91 -17.31 -3.59 0.02
CA LYS A 91 -17.28 -2.43 0.95
C LYS A 91 -16.07 -1.52 0.75
N VAL A 92 -14.87 -2.09 0.73
CA VAL A 92 -13.61 -1.34 0.62
C VAL A 92 -12.70 -2.07 -0.37
N PRO A 93 -12.20 -1.41 -1.42
CA PRO A 93 -11.18 -1.99 -2.28
C PRO A 93 -9.92 -2.34 -1.48
N TYR A 94 -9.31 -3.48 -1.80
CA TYR A 94 -8.05 -3.89 -1.19
C TYR A 94 -7.12 -4.52 -2.21
N VAL A 95 -5.82 -4.29 -2.01
CA VAL A 95 -4.74 -4.96 -2.73
C VAL A 95 -3.93 -5.80 -1.74
N VAL A 96 -3.35 -6.89 -2.22
CA VAL A 96 -2.49 -7.78 -1.44
C VAL A 96 -1.16 -7.96 -2.14
N ALA A 97 -0.10 -8.12 -1.35
CA ALA A 97 1.21 -8.54 -1.83
C ALA A 97 1.56 -9.90 -1.23
N VAL A 98 2.52 -10.58 -1.83
CA VAL A 98 3.07 -11.84 -1.31
C VAL A 98 4.31 -11.51 -0.49
N GLY A 99 4.36 -11.97 0.76
CA GLY A 99 5.58 -11.90 1.59
C GLY A 99 6.44 -13.16 1.51
N ASN A 100 7.57 -13.19 2.22
CA ASN A 100 8.43 -14.38 2.22
C ASN A 100 7.79 -15.56 2.97
N HIS A 101 6.85 -15.32 3.88
CA HIS A 101 6.12 -16.38 4.56
C HIS A 101 4.94 -16.94 3.75
N ASP A 102 4.54 -16.27 2.67
CA ASP A 102 3.42 -16.68 1.80
C ASP A 102 3.86 -17.54 0.61
N MET A 103 5.17 -17.78 0.48
CA MET A 103 5.77 -18.61 -0.58
C MET A 103 6.78 -19.61 -0.01
N GLY A 104 6.85 -20.80 -0.62
CA GLY A 104 7.86 -21.80 -0.24
C GLY A 104 7.53 -23.22 -0.68
N SER A 105 8.46 -24.15 -0.43
CA SER A 105 8.35 -25.55 -0.84
C SER A 105 7.40 -26.38 0.02
N ALA A 106 7.18 -25.95 1.26
CA ALA A 106 6.31 -26.59 2.24
C ALA A 106 5.94 -25.59 3.36
N PRO A 107 4.93 -25.89 4.20
CA PRO A 107 4.65 -25.07 5.36
C PRO A 107 5.88 -24.87 6.26
N GLY A 108 6.09 -23.65 6.75
CA GLY A 108 7.26 -23.27 7.55
C GLY A 108 8.57 -23.14 6.76
N LYS A 109 8.52 -23.21 5.43
CA LYS A 109 9.63 -22.84 4.54
C LYS A 109 9.32 -21.49 3.93
N PHE A 110 10.17 -20.51 4.21
CA PHE A 110 9.94 -19.11 3.84
C PHE A 110 10.82 -18.75 2.66
N ALA A 111 10.20 -18.51 1.50
CA ALA A 111 10.87 -18.13 0.25
C ALA A 111 12.11 -18.97 -0.08
N ASP A 112 12.08 -20.27 0.25
CA ASP A 112 13.14 -21.20 -0.13
C ASP A 112 13.07 -21.56 -1.62
N VAL A 113 11.85 -21.48 -2.19
CA VAL A 113 11.53 -21.49 -3.61
C VAL A 113 10.37 -20.52 -3.89
N ARG A 114 10.24 -20.04 -5.13
CA ARG A 114 9.12 -19.18 -5.56
C ARG A 114 7.88 -20.00 -5.89
N ASN A 115 7.18 -20.45 -4.84
CA ASN A 115 5.91 -21.17 -4.98
C ASN A 115 4.81 -20.52 -4.14
N THR A 116 3.85 -19.92 -4.82
CA THR A 116 2.69 -19.18 -4.28
C THR A 116 1.36 -19.88 -4.57
N THR A 117 1.38 -21.20 -4.75
CA THR A 117 0.17 -21.98 -5.09
C THR A 117 -0.94 -21.77 -4.06
N LEU A 118 -0.63 -21.78 -2.76
CA LEU A 118 -1.65 -21.55 -1.72
C LEU A 118 -2.16 -20.11 -1.74
N PHE A 119 -1.28 -19.11 -1.88
CA PHE A 119 -1.71 -17.73 -2.04
C PHE A 119 -2.74 -17.57 -3.18
N ASN A 120 -2.44 -18.13 -4.36
CA ASN A 120 -3.34 -18.10 -5.52
C ASN A 120 -4.60 -18.99 -5.36
N GLU A 121 -4.58 -20.01 -4.50
CA GLU A 121 -5.79 -20.78 -4.14
C GLU A 121 -6.77 -19.94 -3.31
N TYR A 122 -6.27 -19.16 -2.35
CA TYR A 122 -7.12 -18.39 -1.42
C TYR A 122 -7.45 -16.98 -1.91
N PHE A 123 -6.60 -16.40 -2.74
CA PHE A 123 -6.82 -15.15 -3.46
C PHE A 123 -6.77 -15.40 -4.97
N PRO A 124 -7.71 -16.19 -5.53
CA PRO A 124 -7.64 -16.57 -6.93
C PRO A 124 -7.93 -15.39 -7.85
N TYR A 125 -7.20 -15.34 -8.96
CA TYR A 125 -7.40 -14.34 -10.02
C TYR A 125 -8.88 -14.22 -10.43
N SER A 126 -9.60 -15.33 -10.56
CA SER A 126 -11.03 -15.36 -10.96
C SER A 126 -11.98 -14.61 -10.01
N ARG A 127 -11.55 -14.37 -8.76
CA ARG A 127 -12.23 -13.55 -7.77
C ARG A 127 -11.64 -12.15 -7.74
N MET A 128 -10.31 -12.06 -7.58
CA MET A 128 -9.61 -10.81 -7.34
C MET A 128 -9.68 -9.85 -8.53
N SER A 129 -9.68 -10.38 -9.76
CA SER A 129 -9.85 -9.60 -11.00
C SER A 129 -11.20 -8.88 -11.13
N LYS A 130 -12.16 -9.21 -10.26
CA LYS A 130 -13.49 -8.58 -10.21
C LYS A 130 -13.56 -7.46 -9.18
N LEU A 131 -12.50 -7.24 -8.39
CA LEU A 131 -12.46 -6.15 -7.43
C LEU A 131 -12.41 -4.80 -8.17
N PRO A 132 -13.04 -3.75 -7.63
CA PRO A 132 -12.96 -2.41 -8.21
C PRO A 132 -11.51 -1.98 -8.43
N GLY A 133 -11.25 -1.42 -9.61
CA GLY A 133 -9.94 -0.89 -9.96
C GLY A 133 -8.92 -1.93 -10.42
N PHE A 134 -9.21 -3.23 -10.44
CA PHE A 134 -8.26 -4.21 -10.97
C PHE A 134 -7.87 -3.89 -12.42
N GLY A 135 -6.58 -3.70 -12.67
CA GLY A 135 -6.02 -3.37 -13.98
C GLY A 135 -5.41 -4.57 -14.69
N GLY A 136 -4.83 -5.51 -13.94
CA GLY A 136 -4.28 -6.75 -14.48
C GLY A 136 -3.23 -7.40 -13.58
N SER A 137 -2.69 -8.51 -14.07
CA SER A 137 -1.57 -9.25 -13.49
C SER A 137 -0.43 -9.41 -14.49
N PHE A 138 0.80 -9.54 -14.00
CA PHE A 138 1.95 -9.82 -14.87
C PHE A 138 1.87 -11.25 -15.41
N GLU A 139 1.82 -12.25 -14.53
CA GLU A 139 1.57 -13.62 -14.92
C GLU A 139 0.09 -13.84 -15.24
N PRO A 140 -0.24 -14.56 -16.32
CA PRO A 140 -1.60 -14.99 -16.58
C PRO A 140 -2.16 -15.76 -15.39
N ASP A 141 -3.34 -15.36 -14.93
CA ASP A 141 -4.11 -16.01 -13.86
C ASP A 141 -3.42 -16.07 -12.48
N ALA A 142 -2.32 -15.34 -12.26
CA ALA A 142 -1.66 -15.25 -10.95
C ALA A 142 -1.79 -13.86 -10.33
N MET A 143 -1.78 -13.79 -9.00
CA MET A 143 -1.99 -12.57 -8.24
C MET A 143 -0.71 -11.99 -7.63
N ASP A 144 0.44 -12.63 -7.89
CA ASP A 144 1.75 -12.34 -7.31
C ASP A 144 2.23 -10.92 -7.60
N ASN A 145 1.96 -10.45 -8.82
CA ASN A 145 2.34 -9.14 -9.32
C ASN A 145 1.15 -8.53 -10.06
N THR A 146 0.50 -7.53 -9.46
CA THR A 146 -0.75 -6.97 -9.97
C THR A 146 -0.76 -5.45 -9.93
N TRP A 147 -1.61 -4.85 -10.75
CA TRP A 147 -1.84 -3.41 -10.69
C TRP A 147 -3.32 -3.07 -10.62
N TYR A 148 -3.60 -1.94 -9.97
CA TYR A 148 -4.94 -1.41 -9.76
C TYR A 148 -4.95 0.08 -10.03
N THR A 149 -6.08 0.60 -10.48
CA THR A 149 -6.31 2.03 -10.61
C THR A 149 -7.53 2.47 -9.81
N PHE A 150 -7.46 3.68 -9.27
CA PHE A 150 -8.61 4.35 -8.68
C PHE A 150 -8.48 5.86 -8.88
N GLN A 151 -9.55 6.59 -8.61
CA GLN A 151 -9.58 8.03 -8.77
C GLN A 151 -10.24 8.69 -7.56
N THR A 152 -9.61 9.75 -7.07
CA THR A 152 -10.14 10.63 -6.02
C THR A 152 -10.06 12.07 -6.50
N GLY A 153 -11.22 12.71 -6.63
CA GLY A 153 -11.31 14.01 -7.29
C GLY A 153 -10.74 13.97 -8.71
N ASN A 154 -9.74 14.80 -8.97
CA ASN A 154 -9.06 14.89 -10.26
C ASN A 154 -7.74 14.09 -10.31
N VAL A 155 -7.38 13.39 -9.23
CA VAL A 155 -6.14 12.62 -9.16
C VAL A 155 -6.43 11.15 -9.47
N LYS A 156 -5.76 10.63 -10.50
CA LYS A 156 -5.75 9.21 -10.84
C LYS A 156 -4.57 8.55 -10.13
N TRP A 157 -4.81 7.36 -9.62
CA TRP A 157 -3.83 6.58 -8.87
C TRP A 157 -3.60 5.25 -9.55
N LEU A 158 -2.34 4.86 -9.65
CA LEU A 158 -1.91 3.52 -10.04
C LEU A 158 -1.22 2.89 -8.83
N VAL A 159 -1.62 1.68 -8.48
CA VAL A 159 -1.01 0.90 -7.40
C VAL A 159 -0.42 -0.35 -8.01
N LEU A 160 0.89 -0.51 -7.92
CA LEU A 160 1.62 -1.72 -8.32
C LEU A 160 1.93 -2.51 -7.04
N SER A 161 1.35 -3.70 -6.91
CA SER A 161 1.62 -4.65 -5.82
C SER A 161 2.52 -5.75 -6.34
N LEU A 162 3.76 -5.78 -5.85
CA LEU A 162 4.83 -6.65 -6.33
C LEU A 162 5.21 -7.68 -5.26
N GLU A 163 5.54 -8.89 -5.71
CA GLU A 163 5.94 -10.01 -4.85
C GLU A 163 7.17 -9.70 -3.97
N PHE A 164 7.39 -10.49 -2.91
CA PHE A 164 8.64 -10.46 -2.17
C PHE A 164 9.83 -10.80 -3.08
N GLY A 165 10.84 -9.93 -3.06
CA GLY A 165 11.97 -9.99 -3.97
C GLY A 165 11.51 -9.99 -5.44
N PRO A 166 10.89 -8.89 -5.92
CA PRO A 166 10.45 -8.78 -7.30
C PRO A 166 11.61 -9.10 -8.24
N ARG A 167 11.32 -9.83 -9.30
CA ARG A 167 12.33 -10.23 -10.29
C ARG A 167 12.65 -9.09 -11.25
N ASP A 168 13.81 -9.13 -11.91
CA ASP A 168 14.18 -8.13 -12.91
C ASP A 168 13.10 -7.97 -14.00
N LYS A 169 12.57 -9.07 -14.54
CA LYS A 169 11.48 -9.02 -15.53
C LYS A 169 10.18 -8.41 -15.01
N VAL A 170 9.93 -8.54 -13.70
CA VAL A 170 8.75 -7.94 -13.05
C VAL A 170 8.94 -6.43 -12.94
N LEU A 171 10.14 -5.96 -12.55
CA LEU A 171 10.45 -4.54 -12.52
C LEU A 171 10.38 -3.90 -13.91
N ASP A 172 10.89 -4.59 -14.94
CA ASP A 172 10.78 -4.13 -16.32
C ASP A 172 9.32 -4.02 -16.79
N ARG A 173 8.47 -5.00 -16.42
CA ARG A 173 7.05 -4.92 -16.75
C ARG A 173 6.35 -3.80 -15.96
N ALA A 174 6.68 -3.63 -14.69
CA ALA A 174 6.14 -2.54 -13.87
C ALA A 174 6.47 -1.18 -14.49
N GLY A 175 7.70 -0.97 -14.98
CA GLY A 175 8.09 0.23 -15.71
C GLY A 175 7.22 0.50 -16.94
N LYS A 176 6.95 -0.52 -17.76
CA LYS A 176 6.05 -0.40 -18.92
C LYS A 176 4.62 -0.03 -18.52
N ILE A 177 4.11 -0.59 -17.41
CA ILE A 177 2.79 -0.22 -16.91
C ILE A 177 2.79 1.25 -16.48
N VAL A 178 3.85 1.73 -15.82
CA VAL A 178 3.98 3.15 -15.45
C VAL A 178 4.01 4.08 -16.67
N GLU A 179 4.70 3.67 -17.75
CA GLU A 179 4.73 4.37 -19.04
C GLU A 179 3.36 4.40 -19.74
N GLU A 180 2.54 3.36 -19.55
CA GLU A 180 1.17 3.30 -20.07
C GLU A 180 0.19 4.17 -19.24
N HIS A 181 0.61 4.66 -18.06
CA HIS A 181 -0.22 5.38 -17.09
C HIS A 181 0.43 6.70 -16.64
N THR A 182 0.95 7.47 -17.60
CA THR A 182 1.70 8.71 -17.32
C THR A 182 0.89 9.79 -16.59
N ASP A 183 -0.43 9.73 -16.66
CA ASP A 183 -1.37 10.64 -16.00
C ASP A 183 -1.80 10.17 -14.59
N HIS A 184 -1.20 9.10 -14.06
CA HIS A 184 -1.49 8.56 -12.72
C HIS A 184 -0.35 8.84 -11.74
N LEU A 185 -0.68 9.19 -10.49
CA LEU A 185 0.25 9.06 -9.36
C LEU A 185 0.43 7.59 -9.00
N VAL A 186 1.69 7.15 -8.89
CA VAL A 186 2.02 5.75 -8.70
C VAL A 186 2.47 5.46 -7.27
N ILE A 187 1.87 4.41 -6.70
CA ILE A 187 2.25 3.76 -5.45
C ILE A 187 2.88 2.40 -5.79
N ILE A 188 4.09 2.16 -5.30
CA ILE A 188 4.69 0.83 -5.28
C ILE A 188 4.45 0.20 -3.91
N ASN A 189 3.87 -0.99 -3.90
CA ASN A 189 3.72 -1.83 -2.71
C ASN A 189 4.53 -3.10 -2.92
N THR A 190 5.45 -3.41 -2.01
CA THR A 190 6.19 -4.67 -2.01
C THR A 190 6.56 -5.02 -0.58
N HIS A 191 6.76 -6.30 -0.29
CA HIS A 191 7.00 -6.73 1.08
C HIS A 191 8.33 -6.18 1.64
N SER A 192 9.40 -6.21 0.85
CA SER A 192 10.75 -5.81 1.27
C SER A 192 11.27 -4.60 0.51
N TYR A 193 11.51 -3.48 1.20
CA TYR A 193 12.06 -2.27 0.57
C TYR A 193 12.80 -1.36 1.54
N MET A 194 12.13 -0.80 2.56
CA MET A 194 12.76 0.08 3.54
C MET A 194 13.39 -0.74 4.69
N TYR A 195 14.49 -0.25 5.25
CA TYR A 195 15.05 -0.75 6.50
C TYR A 195 14.65 0.15 7.69
N SER A 196 14.81 -0.37 8.91
CA SER A 196 14.36 0.28 10.14
C SER A 196 15.20 1.50 10.57
N ASP A 197 16.29 1.80 9.85
CA ASP A 197 17.19 2.92 10.11
C ASP A 197 16.95 4.12 9.18
N ASN A 198 15.81 4.11 8.47
CA ASN A 198 15.41 5.11 7.46
C ASN A 198 16.25 5.07 6.18
N THR A 199 16.94 3.97 5.90
CA THR A 199 17.54 3.69 4.60
C THR A 199 16.69 2.68 3.82
N ARG A 200 16.97 2.52 2.52
CA ARG A 200 16.46 1.38 1.76
C ARG A 200 17.30 0.15 2.08
N GLN A 201 16.66 -0.99 2.19
CA GLN A 201 17.32 -2.26 2.42
C GLN A 201 18.31 -2.53 1.29
N GLY A 202 19.56 -2.80 1.63
CA GLY A 202 20.65 -3.03 0.68
C GLY A 202 21.79 -3.85 1.27
N ASP A 203 22.95 -3.84 0.61
CA ASP A 203 24.11 -4.63 1.03
C ASP A 203 24.51 -4.43 2.50
N GLY A 204 24.55 -5.53 3.25
CA GLY A 204 24.86 -5.54 4.68
C GLY A 204 23.64 -5.67 5.58
N ASP A 205 22.43 -5.42 5.07
CA ASP A 205 21.21 -5.54 5.86
C ASP A 205 20.74 -6.99 6.01
N ASN A 206 20.04 -7.22 7.12
CA ASN A 206 19.37 -8.49 7.38
C ASN A 206 18.07 -8.62 6.59
N TRP A 207 17.63 -9.87 6.41
CA TRP A 207 16.36 -10.23 5.77
C TRP A 207 16.22 -9.78 4.32
N ARG A 208 17.32 -9.53 3.60
CA ARG A 208 17.25 -9.24 2.17
C ARG A 208 16.70 -10.42 1.39
N PRO A 209 15.91 -10.22 0.31
CA PRO A 209 15.48 -11.29 -0.59
C PRO A 209 16.63 -12.20 -1.07
N GLN A 210 17.81 -11.62 -1.31
CA GLN A 210 19.04 -12.31 -1.72
C GLN A 210 19.53 -13.32 -0.66
N GLY A 211 19.14 -13.14 0.62
CA GLY A 211 19.45 -14.06 1.71
C GLY A 211 18.53 -15.29 1.80
N TYR A 212 17.41 -15.31 1.06
CA TYR A 212 16.47 -16.42 1.02
C TYR A 212 16.82 -17.42 -0.10
N GLY A 213 16.09 -18.54 -0.20
CA GLY A 213 16.36 -19.55 -1.23
C GLY A 213 16.14 -19.04 -2.65
N ILE A 214 15.14 -18.16 -2.85
CA ILE A 214 14.93 -17.42 -4.11
C ILE A 214 16.10 -16.50 -4.49
N GLY A 215 16.97 -16.15 -3.54
CA GLY A 215 18.18 -15.35 -3.80
C GLY A 215 19.20 -16.02 -4.71
N LYS A 216 19.02 -17.31 -5.01
CA LYS A 216 19.81 -18.07 -5.98
C LYS A 216 19.34 -17.89 -7.42
N ASP A 217 18.16 -17.30 -7.63
CA ASP A 217 17.64 -17.02 -8.97
C ASP A 217 18.56 -15.99 -9.65
N THR A 218 18.73 -16.11 -10.98
CA THR A 218 19.68 -15.28 -11.76
C THR A 218 19.04 -14.81 -13.07
N GLY A 219 19.70 -13.87 -13.75
CA GLY A 219 19.20 -13.31 -15.00
C GLY A 219 17.88 -12.57 -14.79
N GLU A 220 16.92 -12.78 -15.69
CA GLU A 220 15.60 -12.14 -15.62
C GLU A 220 14.79 -12.51 -14.36
N ASP A 221 15.16 -13.59 -13.66
CA ASP A 221 14.54 -14.05 -12.43
C ASP A 221 15.33 -13.62 -11.17
N ALA A 222 16.41 -12.83 -11.29
CA ALA A 222 17.16 -12.33 -10.14
C ALA A 222 16.28 -11.46 -9.23
N VAL A 223 16.38 -11.66 -7.92
CA VAL A 223 15.60 -10.93 -6.91
C VAL A 223 16.18 -9.55 -6.62
N ASN A 224 15.30 -8.61 -6.27
CA ASN A 224 15.67 -7.22 -5.98
C ASN A 224 15.27 -6.83 -4.56
N ASP A 225 16.20 -6.21 -3.82
CA ASP A 225 15.90 -5.54 -2.56
C ASP A 225 15.48 -4.07 -2.76
N GLY A 226 15.36 -3.32 -1.68
CA GLY A 226 14.88 -1.94 -1.73
C GLY A 226 15.75 -1.01 -2.57
N GLU A 227 17.07 -1.11 -2.45
CA GLU A 227 17.99 -0.28 -3.24
C GLU A 227 17.98 -0.71 -4.71
N ASP A 228 17.92 -2.01 -5.01
CA ASP A 228 17.77 -2.49 -6.38
C ASP A 228 16.48 -1.97 -7.05
N ILE A 229 15.34 -2.07 -6.35
CA ILE A 229 14.04 -1.56 -6.82
C ILE A 229 14.10 -0.04 -7.03
N TRP A 230 14.80 0.68 -6.14
CA TRP A 230 15.00 2.12 -6.31
C TRP A 230 15.74 2.45 -7.60
N GLN A 231 16.88 1.80 -7.84
CA GLN A 231 17.73 2.07 -9.00
C GLN A 231 17.06 1.65 -10.32
N LYS A 232 16.40 0.49 -10.35
CA LYS A 232 15.86 -0.12 -11.57
C LYS A 232 14.48 0.41 -11.96
N LEU A 233 13.68 0.87 -10.99
CA LEU A 233 12.30 1.29 -11.20
C LEU A 233 12.00 2.67 -10.60
N VAL A 234 12.00 2.80 -9.27
CA VAL A 234 11.34 3.93 -8.59
C VAL A 234 11.92 5.29 -8.99
N LYS A 235 13.25 5.40 -9.05
CA LYS A 235 13.89 6.70 -9.32
C LYS A 235 13.74 7.19 -10.76
N ARG A 236 13.31 6.33 -11.69
CA ARG A 236 13.32 6.62 -13.13
C ARG A 236 12.06 7.32 -13.62
N TYR A 237 10.98 7.28 -12.84
CA TYR A 237 9.66 7.74 -13.28
C TYR A 237 9.18 8.91 -12.41
N PRO A 238 8.79 10.06 -13.00
CA PRO A 238 8.39 11.25 -12.26
C PRO A 238 7.11 11.00 -11.45
N ASN A 239 6.25 10.11 -11.93
CA ASN A 239 4.96 9.81 -11.35
C ASN A 239 4.99 8.70 -10.29
N ILE A 240 6.12 8.01 -10.06
CA ILE A 240 6.30 7.17 -8.87
C ILE A 240 6.61 8.05 -7.67
N ARG A 241 5.66 8.14 -6.75
CA ARG A 241 5.70 9.10 -5.64
C ARG A 241 5.61 8.45 -4.26
N PHE A 242 5.22 7.19 -4.19
CA PHE A 242 5.05 6.47 -2.94
C PHE A 242 5.61 5.05 -3.03
N VAL A 243 6.29 4.61 -1.97
CA VAL A 243 6.68 3.21 -1.79
C VAL A 243 6.34 2.75 -0.38
N PHE A 244 5.60 1.65 -0.26
CA PHE A 244 5.19 1.08 1.01
C PHE A 244 5.71 -0.36 1.15
N SER A 245 6.26 -0.67 2.33
CA SER A 245 6.81 -2.00 2.66
C SER A 245 6.62 -2.41 4.11
N GLY A 246 6.83 -3.69 4.38
CA GLY A 246 6.73 -4.34 5.70
C GLY A 246 8.03 -5.09 6.02
N HIS A 247 7.93 -6.36 6.46
CA HIS A 247 9.03 -7.34 6.57
C HIS A 247 10.03 -7.10 7.71
N VAL A 248 10.59 -5.89 7.81
CA VAL A 248 11.70 -5.61 8.73
C VAL A 248 11.21 -5.46 10.17
N LEU A 249 11.79 -6.24 11.09
CA LEU A 249 11.35 -6.35 12.48
C LEU A 249 11.75 -5.16 13.35
N HIS A 250 13.00 -5.08 13.81
CA HIS A 250 13.59 -3.99 14.63
C HIS A 250 12.57 -3.03 15.30
N SER A 251 12.57 -1.74 14.96
CA SER A 251 11.53 -0.77 15.38
C SER A 251 10.22 -0.94 14.61
N GLY A 252 10.24 -1.69 13.50
CA GLY A 252 9.11 -1.94 12.62
C GLY A 252 8.73 -0.74 11.75
N VAL A 253 9.49 0.36 11.82
CA VAL A 253 9.15 1.60 11.11
C VAL A 253 10.40 2.27 10.58
N GLY A 254 10.23 2.95 9.45
CA GLY A 254 11.26 3.72 8.77
C GLY A 254 10.61 4.62 7.73
N THR A 255 11.13 5.84 7.57
CA THR A 255 10.59 6.83 6.64
C THR A 255 11.72 7.52 5.90
N LEU A 256 11.62 7.60 4.58
CA LEU A 256 12.60 8.27 3.74
C LEU A 256 11.90 9.09 2.66
N VAL A 257 12.43 10.29 2.40
CA VAL A 257 12.08 11.07 1.21
C VAL A 257 13.33 11.17 0.36
N SER A 258 13.26 10.64 -0.86
CA SER A 258 14.33 10.75 -1.85
C SER A 258 13.82 11.53 -3.06
N ILE A 259 14.71 12.19 -3.79
CA ILE A 259 14.37 12.85 -5.05
C ILE A 259 14.67 11.85 -6.19
N ASN A 260 13.69 11.61 -7.06
CA ASN A 260 13.89 10.78 -8.24
C ASN A 260 14.70 11.53 -9.31
N ASP A 261 15.09 10.85 -10.39
CA ASP A 261 15.94 11.41 -11.44
C ASP A 261 15.28 12.61 -12.16
N GLU A 262 13.95 12.71 -12.08
CA GLU A 262 13.14 13.81 -12.64
C GLU A 262 12.86 14.95 -11.63
N GLY A 263 13.47 14.92 -10.45
CA GLY A 263 13.39 16.02 -9.48
C GLY A 263 12.15 16.00 -8.57
N TYR A 264 11.35 14.93 -8.58
CA TYR A 264 10.17 14.78 -7.73
C TYR A 264 10.44 13.98 -6.45
N PRO A 265 9.83 14.35 -5.31
CA PRO A 265 10.03 13.63 -4.06
C PRO A 265 9.22 12.33 -4.02
N VAL A 266 9.89 11.24 -3.62
CA VAL A 266 9.32 9.91 -3.40
C VAL A 266 9.26 9.62 -1.91
N TYR A 267 8.05 9.44 -1.39
CA TYR A 267 7.76 9.16 0.01
C TYR A 267 7.77 7.65 0.26
N GLN A 268 8.75 7.17 1.00
CA GLN A 268 8.99 5.75 1.24
C GLN A 268 8.73 5.43 2.72
N MET A 269 7.95 4.39 2.99
CA MET A 269 7.60 4.02 4.37
C MET A 269 7.70 2.51 4.60
N LEU A 270 8.35 2.15 5.71
CA LEU A 270 8.24 0.86 6.37
C LEU A 270 7.16 0.95 7.46
N ALA A 271 6.29 -0.06 7.51
CA ALA A 271 5.43 -0.33 8.64
C ALA A 271 5.40 -1.85 8.87
N ASN A 272 5.74 -2.30 10.06
CA ASN A 272 5.64 -3.67 10.52
C ASN A 272 5.32 -3.63 12.01
N TYR A 273 4.32 -4.40 12.43
CA TYR A 273 3.88 -4.43 13.82
C TYR A 273 3.76 -5.83 14.39
N GLN A 274 4.24 -6.85 13.67
CA GLN A 274 4.07 -8.25 14.03
C GLN A 274 4.87 -8.67 15.28
N GLU A 275 4.70 -9.93 15.70
CA GLU A 275 5.54 -10.52 16.73
C GLU A 275 7.01 -10.50 16.32
N GLY A 276 7.88 -10.00 17.21
CA GLY A 276 9.31 -9.85 16.94
C GLY A 276 9.73 -8.42 16.61
N VAL A 277 8.78 -7.53 16.27
CA VAL A 277 9.01 -6.08 16.36
C VAL A 277 9.22 -5.70 17.82
N GLN A 278 10.14 -4.78 18.10
CA GLN A 278 10.48 -4.35 19.45
C GLN A 278 9.23 -3.83 20.18
N GLY A 279 8.99 -4.35 21.39
CA GLY A 279 7.83 -3.96 22.20
C GLY A 279 6.49 -4.59 21.75
N SER A 280 6.52 -5.56 20.83
CA SER A 280 5.31 -6.30 20.45
C SER A 280 4.72 -7.09 21.64
N GLU A 281 3.40 -6.99 21.80
CA GLU A 281 2.61 -7.76 22.76
C GLU A 281 1.48 -8.46 22.01
N LYS A 282 1.12 -9.68 22.44
CA LYS A 282 0.05 -10.51 21.82
C LYS A 282 0.11 -10.48 20.29
N GLY A 283 1.27 -10.86 19.76
CA GLY A 283 1.50 -10.95 18.32
C GLY A 283 1.60 -9.65 17.56
N GLY A 284 1.59 -8.49 18.24
CA GLY A 284 1.59 -7.17 17.60
C GLY A 284 0.32 -6.35 17.80
N ASN A 285 -0.67 -6.87 18.53
CA ASN A 285 -1.93 -6.21 18.91
C ASN A 285 -2.70 -5.42 17.83
N GLY A 286 -2.50 -5.72 16.55
CA GLY A 286 -3.41 -5.35 15.47
C GLY A 286 -3.27 -3.93 14.96
N TRP A 287 -2.07 -3.36 14.99
CA TRP A 287 -1.85 -2.02 14.44
C TRP A 287 -2.00 -1.99 12.90
N LEU A 288 -2.59 -0.91 12.41
CA LEU A 288 -2.63 -0.52 10.99
C LEU A 288 -2.09 0.90 10.86
N ARG A 289 -1.59 1.27 9.68
CA ARG A 289 -1.13 2.64 9.40
C ARG A 289 -2.13 3.33 8.49
N ILE A 290 -2.53 4.54 8.84
CA ILE A 290 -3.51 5.35 8.13
C ILE A 290 -2.78 6.54 7.52
N LEU A 291 -2.94 6.73 6.21
CA LEU A 291 -2.49 7.91 5.49
C LEU A 291 -3.74 8.71 5.09
N ASP A 292 -3.94 9.84 5.75
CA ASP A 292 -4.95 10.83 5.38
C ASP A 292 -4.31 11.92 4.54
N MET A 293 -4.57 11.89 3.25
CA MET A 293 -4.05 12.83 2.26
C MET A 293 -5.07 13.92 1.98
N ASP A 294 -4.66 15.19 2.10
CA ASP A 294 -5.45 16.36 1.67
C ASP A 294 -4.79 16.89 0.39
N LEU A 295 -5.42 16.59 -0.75
CA LEU A 295 -4.86 16.83 -2.09
C LEU A 295 -4.75 18.32 -2.38
N ASN A 296 -5.65 19.14 -1.82
CA ASN A 296 -5.65 20.58 -2.00
C ASN A 296 -4.60 21.27 -1.13
N LYS A 297 -4.41 20.80 0.11
CA LYS A 297 -3.41 21.37 1.01
C LYS A 297 -2.01 20.82 0.77
N GLY A 298 -1.88 19.76 -0.01
CA GLY A 298 -0.61 19.07 -0.21
C GLY A 298 -0.08 18.52 1.12
N THR A 299 -0.93 17.84 1.89
CA THR A 299 -0.53 17.26 3.18
C THR A 299 -0.87 15.79 3.29
N ILE A 300 -0.03 15.05 4.01
CA ILE A 300 -0.30 13.66 4.42
C ILE A 300 -0.18 13.63 5.94
N GLU A 301 -1.28 13.30 6.63
CA GLU A 301 -1.21 12.87 8.03
C GLU A 301 -0.99 11.37 8.07
N VAL A 302 0.04 10.94 8.80
CA VAL A 302 0.31 9.53 9.06
C VAL A 302 -0.01 9.26 10.51
N SER A 303 -0.83 8.25 10.77
CA SER A 303 -1.14 7.77 12.11
C SER A 303 -1.09 6.24 12.17
N THR A 304 -0.72 5.67 13.31
CA THR A 304 -0.80 4.22 13.56
C THR A 304 -1.87 3.96 14.62
N TYR A 305 -2.85 3.12 14.28
CA TYR A 305 -4.02 2.84 15.11
C TYR A 305 -4.21 1.33 15.30
N SER A 306 -4.56 0.89 16.50
CA SER A 306 -4.96 -0.50 16.76
C SER A 306 -6.47 -0.56 16.96
N PRO A 307 -7.21 -1.16 16.01
CA PRO A 307 -8.63 -1.46 16.20
C PRO A 307 -8.92 -2.39 17.38
N TYR A 308 -7.98 -3.29 17.70
CA TYR A 308 -8.14 -4.22 18.82
C TYR A 308 -8.01 -3.53 20.18
N LEU A 309 -7.05 -2.59 20.31
CA LEU A 309 -6.83 -1.83 21.56
C LEU A 309 -7.68 -0.55 21.64
N GLY A 310 -8.18 -0.06 20.51
CA GLY A 310 -8.95 1.18 20.44
C GLY A 310 -8.10 2.44 20.64
N THR A 311 -6.79 2.40 20.38
CA THR A 311 -5.86 3.51 20.65
C THR A 311 -4.90 3.78 19.49
N TYR A 312 -4.31 4.97 19.49
CA TYR A 312 -3.23 5.38 18.59
C TYR A 312 -1.87 5.21 19.26
N MET A 313 -0.82 5.05 18.45
CA MET A 313 0.55 5.28 18.87
C MET A 313 0.89 6.76 18.71
N GLU A 314 1.40 7.39 19.77
CA GLU A 314 1.68 8.84 19.81
C GLU A 314 3.16 9.19 19.58
N ASP A 315 4.03 8.19 19.46
CA ASP A 315 5.44 8.44 19.15
C ASP A 315 5.59 9.09 17.76
N PRO A 316 6.54 10.03 17.56
CA PRO A 316 6.72 10.72 16.28
C PRO A 316 6.92 9.82 15.06
N ALA A 317 7.44 8.59 15.22
CA ALA A 317 7.57 7.64 14.12
C ALA A 317 6.22 7.04 13.67
N HIS A 318 5.17 7.25 14.45
CA HIS A 318 3.82 6.72 14.24
C HIS A 318 2.76 7.79 14.05
N HIS A 319 3.05 9.03 14.46
CA HIS A 319 2.15 10.18 14.30
C HIS A 319 2.93 11.39 13.77
N PHE A 320 2.83 11.65 12.46
CA PHE A 320 3.53 12.76 11.83
C PHE A 320 2.79 13.31 10.61
N ARG A 321 3.20 14.50 10.18
CA ARG A 321 2.63 15.20 9.02
C ARG A 321 3.69 15.53 8.00
N ILE A 322 3.45 15.16 6.75
CA ILE A 322 4.20 15.63 5.59
C ILE A 322 3.44 16.81 4.97
N LYS A 323 4.15 17.90 4.66
CA LYS A 323 3.59 19.12 4.06
C LYS A 323 4.22 19.37 2.69
N ASN A 324 3.59 20.23 1.90
CA ASN A 324 4.03 20.62 0.55
C ASN A 324 4.14 19.42 -0.40
N VAL A 325 3.24 18.44 -0.23
CA VAL A 325 3.15 17.27 -1.10
C VAL A 325 2.48 17.66 -2.41
N PHE A 326 3.18 17.43 -3.50
CA PHE A 326 2.64 17.63 -4.84
C PHE A 326 1.91 16.37 -5.31
N PHE A 327 0.58 16.43 -5.41
CA PHE A 327 -0.29 15.35 -5.88
C PHE A 327 -0.63 15.48 -7.37
N ALA A 328 0.41 15.52 -8.21
CA ALA A 328 0.28 15.37 -9.65
C ALA A 328 1.42 14.48 -10.18
N PRO A 329 1.20 13.76 -11.30
CA PRO A 329 2.14 12.79 -11.85
C PRO A 329 3.49 13.40 -12.32
N GLY A 330 3.62 14.73 -12.37
CA GLY A 330 4.75 15.37 -13.02
C GLY A 330 4.64 15.29 -14.55
N GLU A 331 5.51 16.02 -15.26
CA GLU A 331 5.63 15.88 -16.72
C GLU A 331 6.60 14.71 -17.02
N GLN A 332 6.20 13.77 -17.87
CA GLN A 332 7.04 12.66 -18.37
C GLN A 332 7.68 13.01 -19.71
#